data_AF-A0A1Q5B0D0-F1
#
_entry.id   AF-A0A1Q5B0D0-F1
#
_cell.length_a   1.000
_cell.length_b   1.000
_cell.length_c   1.000
_cell.angle_alpha   90.00
_cell.angle_beta   90.00
_cell.angle_gamma   90.00
#
_symmetry.space_group_name_H-M   'P 1'
#
loop_
_entity.id
_entity.type
_entity.pdbx_description
1 polymer ?
#
loop_
_entity_poly.entity_id
_entity_poly.type
_entity_poly.pdbx_seq_one_letter_code
_entity_poly.pdbx_strand_id
1 'polypeptide(L)'
;MSYSVSSNEIIRLFGLQGIVLFPREVQQDSAGLSRSMRILHEVGLPHDDLFLSRMDVKNPGQDSVYLGEFLVSTGRACPAEAQKWLVLGYFNDSVLAFDPDSQHVYAFPEGTSRHLLIHRDVESLVHSLCVLQTYHVERDSADDEEALARQAHAEIEQFDGTPFQDPISEWNIIFEEIFEGSW
;
A
#
# COMPACT_ATOMS: atom_id res chain seq x y z
N MET A 1 -15.46 -1.99 -16.32
CA MET A 1 -14.16 -2.61 -16.02
C MET A 1 -14.34 -3.42 -14.75
N SER A 2 -13.68 -4.57 -14.64
CA SER A 2 -13.67 -5.35 -13.39
C SER A 2 -12.29 -5.23 -12.75
N TYR A 3 -12.25 -4.71 -11.53
CA TYR A 3 -11.10 -4.79 -10.64
C TYR A 3 -11.25 -6.07 -9.79
N SER A 4 -10.16 -6.62 -9.28
CA SER A 4 -10.19 -7.69 -8.27
C SER A 4 -10.61 -7.17 -6.89
N VAL A 5 -10.47 -5.86 -6.67
CA VAL A 5 -10.81 -5.15 -5.44
C VAL A 5 -11.94 -4.14 -5.66
N SER A 6 -12.71 -3.84 -4.62
CA SER A 6 -13.77 -2.83 -4.69
C SER A 6 -13.89 -1.99 -3.42
N SER A 7 -14.43 -0.77 -3.52
CA SER A 7 -14.66 0.07 -2.33
C SER A 7 -15.59 -0.61 -1.32
N ASN A 8 -16.57 -1.39 -1.79
CA ASN A 8 -17.48 -2.12 -0.91
C ASN A 8 -16.75 -3.20 -0.10
N GLU A 9 -15.76 -3.85 -0.70
CA GLU A 9 -14.91 -4.82 -0.02
C GLU A 9 -14.01 -4.14 1.02
N ILE A 10 -13.37 -3.02 0.67
CA ILE A 10 -12.58 -2.23 1.62
C ILE A 10 -13.47 -1.76 2.79
N ILE A 11 -14.65 -1.20 2.50
CA ILE A 11 -15.59 -0.75 3.54
C ILE A 11 -16.06 -1.92 4.41
N ARG A 12 -16.22 -3.11 3.85
CA ARG A 12 -16.60 -4.31 4.62
C ARG A 12 -15.48 -4.72 5.60
N LEU A 13 -14.22 -4.68 5.16
CA LEU A 13 -13.07 -5.16 5.94
C LEU A 13 -12.51 -4.12 6.93
N PHE A 14 -12.48 -2.85 6.52
CA PHE A 14 -11.86 -1.75 7.26
C PHE A 14 -12.88 -0.73 7.81
N GLY A 15 -14.16 -0.90 7.49
CA GLY A 15 -15.22 0.04 7.85
C GLY A 15 -15.23 1.30 6.97
N LEU A 16 -16.27 2.13 7.14
CA LEU A 16 -16.45 3.35 6.33
C LEU A 16 -15.35 4.40 6.54
N GLN A 17 -14.68 4.39 7.70
CA GLN A 17 -13.58 5.30 8.01
C GLN A 17 -12.22 4.75 7.57
N GLY A 18 -12.13 3.46 7.23
CA GLY A 18 -10.90 2.78 6.82
C GLY A 18 -10.66 2.77 5.31
N ILE A 19 -11.23 3.75 4.59
CA ILE A 19 -11.07 3.92 3.15
C ILE A 19 -10.73 5.38 2.84
N VAL A 20 -9.68 5.58 2.04
CA VAL A 20 -9.21 6.90 1.63
C VAL A 20 -9.17 6.99 0.11
N LEU A 21 -9.88 7.97 -0.46
CA LEU A 21 -9.83 8.26 -1.90
C LEU A 21 -8.67 9.21 -2.20
N PHE A 22 -7.91 8.89 -3.25
CA PHE A 22 -6.76 9.71 -3.63
C PHE A 22 -7.19 11.00 -4.34
N PRO A 23 -6.54 12.15 -4.06
CA PRO A 23 -6.92 13.44 -4.64
C PRO A 23 -6.89 13.44 -6.18
N ARG A 24 -7.98 13.92 -6.81
CA ARG A 24 -8.15 13.98 -8.27
C ARG A 24 -7.36 15.12 -8.94
N GLU A 25 -6.97 16.12 -8.16
CA GLU A 25 -6.36 17.37 -8.65
C GLU A 25 -4.94 17.17 -9.20
N VAL A 26 -4.33 16.01 -8.95
CA VAL A 26 -2.97 15.67 -9.36
C VAL A 26 -2.86 15.45 -10.88
N GLN A 27 -3.95 15.12 -11.59
CA GLN A 27 -3.95 14.95 -13.05
C GLN A 27 -5.23 15.50 -13.70
N GLN A 28 -5.07 16.54 -14.53
CA GLN A 28 -6.20 17.27 -15.13
C GLN A 28 -6.85 16.59 -16.34
N ASP A 29 -6.33 15.43 -16.81
CA ASP A 29 -6.85 14.78 -18.01
C ASP A 29 -7.32 13.34 -17.76
N SER A 30 -8.63 13.20 -17.51
CA SER A 30 -9.29 11.93 -17.19
C SER A 30 -9.22 10.86 -18.30
N ALA A 31 -8.99 11.26 -19.56
CA ALA A 31 -8.97 10.36 -20.71
C ALA A 31 -7.70 9.49 -20.80
N GLY A 32 -6.64 9.86 -20.07
CA GLY A 32 -5.33 9.18 -20.08
C GLY A 32 -4.97 8.45 -18.79
N LEU A 33 -5.87 8.38 -17.80
CA LEU A 33 -5.55 7.80 -16.49
C LEU A 33 -5.18 6.31 -16.61
N SER A 34 -4.06 5.94 -15.99
CA SER A 34 -3.64 4.54 -15.87
C SER A 34 -4.62 3.74 -15.02
N ARG A 35 -4.54 2.40 -15.06
CA ARG A 35 -5.44 1.53 -14.29
C ARG A 35 -5.29 1.80 -12.79
N SER A 36 -4.06 1.92 -12.30
CA SER A 36 -3.77 2.23 -10.90
C SER A 36 -4.33 3.57 -10.46
N MET A 37 -4.23 4.61 -11.30
CA MET A 37 -4.83 5.92 -10.98
C MET A 37 -6.35 5.86 -10.89
N ARG A 38 -7.02 5.07 -11.75
CA ARG A 38 -8.47 4.88 -11.62
C ARG A 38 -8.84 4.16 -10.32
N ILE A 39 -8.09 3.14 -9.92
CA ILE A 39 -8.29 2.46 -8.62
C ILE A 39 -8.15 3.46 -7.47
N LEU A 40 -7.09 4.28 -7.47
CA LEU A 40 -6.89 5.32 -6.45
C LEU A 40 -8.08 6.30 -6.34
N HIS A 41 -8.74 6.64 -7.46
CA HIS A 41 -9.86 7.60 -7.49
C HIS A 41 -11.26 7.00 -7.33
N GLU A 42 -11.45 5.75 -7.73
CA GLU A 42 -12.75 5.06 -7.79
C GLU A 42 -12.90 4.03 -6.68
N VAL A 43 -11.83 3.31 -6.35
CA VAL A 43 -11.81 2.23 -5.35
C VAL A 43 -11.32 2.75 -4.00
N GLY A 44 -10.22 3.51 -3.99
CA GLY A 44 -9.56 4.01 -2.79
C GLY A 44 -8.49 3.07 -2.23
N LEU A 45 -7.83 3.53 -1.18
CA LEU A 45 -6.82 2.80 -0.42
C LEU A 45 -7.39 2.42 0.96
N PRO A 46 -7.11 1.21 1.46
CA PRO A 46 -7.36 0.84 2.85
C PRO A 46 -6.63 1.75 3.84
N HIS A 47 -7.16 1.93 5.04
CA HIS A 47 -6.54 2.72 6.10
C HIS A 47 -6.80 2.09 7.47
N ASP A 48 -5.74 1.77 8.19
CA ASP A 48 -5.76 1.24 9.55
C ASP A 48 -4.42 1.48 10.25
N ASP A 49 -4.22 0.85 11.41
CA ASP A 49 -3.00 0.99 12.20
C ASP A 49 -1.77 0.35 11.52
N LEU A 50 -1.96 -0.61 10.62
CA LEU A 50 -0.87 -1.24 9.87
C LEU A 50 -0.46 -0.39 8.68
N PHE A 51 -1.41 0.00 7.84
CA PHE A 51 -1.19 0.84 6.68
C PHE A 51 -1.92 2.17 6.83
N LEU A 52 -1.11 3.18 7.13
CA LEU A 52 -1.57 4.55 7.23
C LEU A 52 -1.64 5.15 5.82
N SER A 53 -2.78 4.97 5.15
CA SER A 53 -3.06 5.72 3.92
C SER A 53 -2.80 7.20 4.10
N ARG A 54 -2.24 7.83 3.07
CA ARG A 54 -2.06 9.28 3.01
C ARG A 54 -3.44 9.95 3.05
N MET A 55 -3.71 10.67 4.13
CA MET A 55 -4.91 11.50 4.28
C MET A 55 -4.54 12.97 4.15
N ASP A 56 -5.05 13.65 3.12
CA ASP A 56 -4.88 15.11 2.97
C ASP A 56 -5.86 15.92 3.86
N VAL A 57 -6.58 15.23 4.76
CA VAL A 57 -7.72 15.79 5.49
C VAL A 57 -7.30 16.55 6.74
N LYS A 58 -6.24 16.10 7.44
CA LYS A 58 -5.85 16.70 8.72
C LYS A 58 -5.15 18.05 8.53
N ASN A 59 -4.31 18.17 7.50
CA ASN A 59 -3.58 19.40 7.18
C ASN A 59 -3.41 19.57 5.66
N PRO A 60 -4.48 19.92 4.92
CA PRO A 60 -4.41 20.12 3.48
C PRO A 60 -3.29 21.12 3.13
N GLY A 61 -2.31 20.65 2.37
CA GLY A 61 -1.15 21.43 1.92
C GLY A 61 0.09 21.42 2.81
N GLN A 62 0.12 20.63 3.89
CA GLN A 62 1.31 20.54 4.76
C GLN A 62 2.26 19.41 4.34
N ASP A 63 1.73 18.28 3.88
CA ASP A 63 2.53 17.19 3.30
C ASP A 63 2.36 17.20 1.78
N SER A 64 3.45 17.18 1.02
CA SER A 64 3.37 17.14 -0.44
C SER A 64 2.96 15.76 -0.94
N VAL A 65 2.09 15.69 -1.95
CA VAL A 65 1.72 14.43 -2.63
C VAL A 65 2.92 13.85 -3.38
N TYR A 66 3.85 14.71 -3.80
CA TYR A 66 5.06 14.30 -4.49
C TYR A 66 6.11 13.82 -3.48
N LEU A 67 6.60 12.60 -3.72
CA LEU A 67 7.59 11.96 -2.87
C LEU A 67 8.86 12.80 -2.73
N GLY A 68 9.31 13.48 -3.80
CA GLY A 68 10.51 14.31 -3.76
C GLY A 68 10.42 15.43 -2.72
N GLU A 69 9.33 16.18 -2.74
CA GLU A 69 9.06 17.25 -1.79
C GLU A 69 8.86 16.71 -0.38
N PHE A 70 8.17 15.58 -0.23
CA PHE A 70 7.97 14.89 1.04
C PHE A 70 9.30 14.44 1.67
N LEU A 71 10.15 13.74 0.92
CA LEU A 71 11.43 13.25 1.45
C LEU A 71 12.34 14.43 1.82
N VAL A 72 12.39 15.49 1.01
CA VAL A 72 13.15 16.71 1.32
C VAL A 72 12.66 17.37 2.61
N SER A 73 11.33 17.45 2.84
CA SER A 73 10.80 18.04 4.08
C SER A 73 11.17 17.22 5.32
N THR A 74 11.35 15.90 5.18
CA THR A 74 11.84 15.00 6.24
C THR A 74 13.37 14.91 6.32
N GLY A 75 14.12 15.67 5.50
CA GLY A 75 15.59 15.64 5.48
C GLY A 75 16.20 14.38 4.83
N ARG A 76 15.40 13.62 4.07
CA ARG A 76 15.82 12.41 3.35
C ARG A 76 16.17 12.75 1.90
N ALA A 77 17.18 12.08 1.35
CA ALA A 77 17.52 12.21 -0.07
C ALA A 77 16.46 11.50 -0.92
N CYS A 78 16.03 12.14 -2.02
CA CYS A 78 15.13 11.54 -3.00
C CYS A 78 15.89 11.29 -4.32
N PRO A 79 15.81 10.06 -4.88
CA PRO A 79 16.30 9.78 -6.23
C PRO A 79 15.67 10.70 -7.27
N ALA A 80 16.40 11.02 -8.34
CA ALA A 80 15.95 12.00 -9.34
C ALA A 80 14.70 11.52 -10.10
N GLU A 81 14.62 10.22 -10.37
CA GLU A 81 13.50 9.55 -11.00
C GLU A 81 12.23 9.57 -10.15
N ALA A 82 12.38 9.57 -8.82
CA ALA A 82 11.28 9.42 -7.88
C ALA A 82 10.67 10.76 -7.43
N GLN A 83 11.18 11.89 -7.94
CA GLN A 83 10.76 13.24 -7.53
C GLN A 83 9.26 13.47 -7.68
N LYS A 84 8.65 12.89 -8.73
CA LYS A 84 7.23 13.05 -9.07
C LYS A 84 6.36 11.86 -8.71
N TRP A 85 6.92 10.85 -8.03
CA TRP A 85 6.14 9.71 -7.55
C TRP A 85 5.14 10.17 -6.50
N LEU A 86 4.01 9.49 -6.42
CA LEU A 86 2.90 9.88 -5.56
C LEU A 86 2.96 9.10 -4.25
N VAL A 87 3.03 9.79 -3.12
CA VAL A 87 2.97 9.15 -1.79
C VAL A 87 1.60 8.53 -1.60
N LEU A 88 1.53 7.21 -1.38
CA LEU A 88 0.28 6.48 -1.15
C LEU A 88 -0.06 6.39 0.35
N GLY A 89 0.95 6.20 1.20
CA GLY A 89 0.79 5.97 2.62
C GLY A 89 2.07 5.45 3.26
N TYR A 90 1.93 4.85 4.42
CA TYR A 90 3.05 4.45 5.26
C TYR A 90 2.78 3.07 5.88
N PHE A 91 3.79 2.22 5.86
CA PHE A 91 3.96 1.19 6.89
C PHE A 91 4.77 1.78 8.06
N ASN A 92 4.97 1.02 9.12
CA ASN A 92 5.59 1.50 10.35
C ASN A 92 6.95 2.20 10.11
N ASP A 93 7.81 1.61 9.28
CA ASP A 93 9.16 2.11 9.02
C ASP A 93 9.42 2.39 7.54
N SER A 94 8.36 2.53 6.73
CA SER A 94 8.47 2.73 5.28
C SER A 94 7.42 3.66 4.71
N VAL A 95 7.85 4.58 3.84
CA VAL A 95 6.96 5.38 3.00
C VAL A 95 6.67 4.62 1.72
N LEU A 96 5.41 4.53 1.32
CA LEU A 96 5.01 3.89 0.07
C LEU A 96 4.71 4.94 -0.99
N ALA A 97 5.27 4.75 -2.18
CA ALA A 97 5.08 5.66 -3.31
C ALA A 97 4.76 4.90 -4.60
N PHE A 98 3.90 5.50 -5.40
CA PHE A 98 3.49 5.03 -6.71
C PHE A 98 4.24 5.79 -7.80
N ASP A 99 4.85 5.07 -8.74
CA ASP A 99 5.41 5.62 -9.96
C ASP A 99 4.34 5.68 -11.06
N PRO A 100 3.87 6.87 -11.49
CA PRO A 100 2.86 6.96 -12.53
C PRO A 100 3.28 6.41 -13.90
N ASP A 101 4.59 6.38 -14.18
CA ASP A 101 5.12 5.96 -15.48
C ASP A 101 5.19 4.43 -15.59
N SER A 102 5.76 3.75 -14.59
CA SER A 102 5.83 2.28 -14.56
C SER A 102 4.59 1.60 -13.97
N GLN A 103 3.75 2.35 -13.25
CA GLN A 103 2.64 1.89 -12.42
C GLN A 103 3.04 1.07 -11.18
N HIS A 104 4.34 0.88 -10.91
CA HIS A 104 4.79 0.13 -9.76
C HIS A 104 4.58 0.90 -8.44
N VAL A 105 4.50 0.13 -7.35
CA VAL A 105 4.54 0.67 -5.99
C VAL A 105 5.87 0.30 -5.35
N TYR A 106 6.52 1.30 -4.76
CA TYR A 106 7.80 1.18 -4.10
C TYR A 106 7.70 1.54 -2.62
N ALA A 107 8.43 0.82 -1.77
CA ALA A 107 8.71 1.21 -0.40
C ALA A 107 10.01 1.99 -0.32
N PHE A 108 10.06 2.97 0.58
CA PHE A 108 11.24 3.74 0.96
C PHE A 108 11.49 3.54 2.45
N PRO A 109 12.14 2.44 2.85
CA PRO A 109 12.37 2.14 4.25
C PRO A 109 13.27 3.17 4.92
N GLU A 110 13.09 3.39 6.21
CA GLU A 110 13.96 4.23 7.00
C GLU A 110 15.37 3.61 7.15
N GLY A 111 16.38 4.46 7.36
CA GLY A 111 17.77 4.01 7.55
C GLY A 111 18.49 3.46 6.30
N THR A 112 17.81 3.35 5.16
CA THR A 112 18.40 2.90 3.89
C THR A 112 18.26 3.96 2.78
N SER A 113 19.18 3.93 1.81
CA SER A 113 19.11 4.73 0.59
C SER A 113 18.45 3.98 -0.57
N ARG A 114 18.15 2.68 -0.40
CA ARG A 114 17.46 1.86 -1.40
C ARG A 114 15.95 2.04 -1.28
N HIS A 115 15.28 2.16 -2.42
CA HIS A 115 13.84 1.93 -2.51
C HIS A 115 13.61 0.51 -3.04
N LEU A 116 12.53 -0.13 -2.60
CA LEU A 116 12.21 -1.52 -2.88
C LEU A 116 10.94 -1.58 -3.71
N LEU A 117 10.96 -2.34 -4.81
CA LEU A 117 9.74 -2.64 -5.55
C LEU A 117 8.91 -3.63 -4.71
N ILE A 118 7.71 -3.23 -4.28
CA ILE A 118 6.87 -4.04 -3.38
C ILE A 118 5.58 -4.53 -4.05
N HIS A 119 5.07 -3.82 -5.07
CA HIS A 119 3.95 -4.31 -5.87
C HIS A 119 4.07 -3.91 -7.33
N ARG A 120 3.55 -4.77 -8.21
CA ARG A 120 3.48 -4.46 -9.66
C ARG A 120 2.52 -3.32 -10.00
N ASP A 121 1.54 -3.06 -9.13
CA ASP A 121 0.57 -1.98 -9.29
C ASP A 121 -0.21 -1.71 -7.99
N VAL A 122 -1.01 -0.64 -8.00
CA VAL A 122 -1.90 -0.29 -6.87
C VAL A 122 -2.98 -1.35 -6.62
N GLU A 123 -3.44 -2.09 -7.63
CA GLU A 123 -4.44 -3.14 -7.43
C GLU A 123 -3.89 -4.24 -6.54
N SER A 124 -2.64 -4.64 -6.79
CA SER A 124 -1.90 -5.57 -5.96
C SER A 124 -1.72 -5.08 -4.53
N LEU A 125 -1.34 -3.81 -4.31
CA LEU A 125 -1.23 -3.27 -2.95
C LEU A 125 -2.56 -3.38 -2.20
N VAL A 126 -3.65 -2.90 -2.81
CA VAL A 126 -4.98 -2.92 -2.18
C VAL A 126 -5.43 -4.34 -1.91
N HIS A 127 -5.19 -5.26 -2.85
CA HIS A 127 -5.53 -6.67 -2.69
C HIS A 127 -4.77 -7.29 -1.52
N SER A 128 -3.45 -7.10 -1.44
CA SER A 128 -2.63 -7.65 -0.35
C SER A 128 -3.05 -7.12 1.02
N LEU A 129 -3.38 -5.84 1.13
CA LEU A 129 -3.93 -5.26 2.36
C LEU A 129 -5.27 -5.90 2.74
N CYS A 130 -6.17 -6.14 1.77
CA CYS A 130 -7.46 -6.79 2.04
C CYS A 130 -7.30 -8.26 2.48
N VAL A 131 -6.36 -9.00 1.89
CA VAL A 131 -6.05 -10.38 2.28
C VAL A 131 -5.52 -10.40 3.71
N LEU A 132 -4.57 -9.52 4.04
CA LEU A 132 -4.00 -9.43 5.38
C LEU A 132 -5.04 -9.01 6.43
N GLN A 133 -5.94 -8.08 6.09
CA GLN A 133 -7.04 -7.71 6.99
C GLN A 133 -8.03 -8.85 7.20
N THR A 134 -8.28 -9.66 6.16
CA THR A 134 -9.12 -10.87 6.29
C THR A 134 -8.46 -11.86 7.25
N TYR A 135 -7.15 -12.11 7.11
CA TYR A 135 -6.38 -12.89 8.08
C TYR A 135 -6.53 -12.34 9.50
N HIS A 136 -6.33 -11.03 9.69
CA HIS A 136 -6.42 -10.38 11.00
C HIS A 136 -7.80 -10.58 11.67
N VAL A 137 -8.88 -10.48 10.89
CA VAL A 137 -10.25 -10.64 11.41
C VAL A 137 -10.58 -12.10 11.75
N GLU A 138 -10.02 -13.05 10.99
CA GLU A 138 -10.36 -14.47 11.11
C GLU A 138 -9.47 -15.24 12.10
N ARG A 139 -8.24 -14.78 12.36
CA ARG A 139 -7.22 -15.52 13.14
C ARG A 139 -7.70 -15.99 14.52
N ASP A 140 -8.41 -15.14 15.26
CA ASP A 140 -8.87 -15.43 16.64
C ASP A 140 -9.89 -16.58 16.68
N SER A 141 -10.54 -16.88 15.55
CA SER A 141 -11.55 -17.91 15.42
C SER A 141 -11.09 -19.12 14.60
N ALA A 142 -9.85 -19.10 14.10
CA ALA A 142 -9.31 -20.16 13.27
C ALA A 142 -8.94 -21.38 14.12
N ASP A 143 -9.31 -22.57 13.64
CA ASP A 143 -8.87 -23.83 14.25
C ASP A 143 -7.35 -24.06 14.10
N ASP A 144 -6.77 -23.51 13.02
CA ASP A 144 -5.34 -23.56 12.69
C ASP A 144 -4.90 -22.19 12.11
N GLU A 145 -4.43 -21.31 13.01
CA GLU A 145 -3.94 -19.98 12.65
C GLU A 145 -2.74 -20.03 11.70
N GLU A 146 -1.84 -21.00 11.87
CA GLU A 146 -0.65 -21.12 11.02
C GLU A 146 -1.03 -21.51 9.58
N ALA A 147 -2.02 -22.39 9.42
CA ALA A 147 -2.56 -22.71 8.10
C ALA A 147 -3.25 -21.49 7.46
N LEU A 148 -3.99 -20.69 8.24
CA LEU A 148 -4.61 -19.46 7.76
C LEU A 148 -3.56 -18.42 7.32
N ALA A 149 -2.48 -18.24 8.08
CA ALA A 149 -1.38 -17.36 7.73
C ALA A 149 -0.68 -17.79 6.45
N ARG A 150 -0.40 -19.10 6.28
CA ARG A 150 0.16 -19.65 5.03
C ARG A 150 -0.77 -19.44 3.85
N GLN A 151 -2.08 -19.56 4.04
CA GLN A 151 -3.07 -19.30 3.01
C GLN A 151 -3.04 -17.83 2.58
N ALA A 152 -3.04 -16.89 3.53
CA ALA A 152 -2.96 -15.46 3.25
C ALA A 152 -1.67 -15.10 2.49
N HIS A 153 -0.53 -15.63 2.92
CA HIS A 153 0.75 -15.47 2.21
C HIS A 153 0.66 -15.97 0.76
N ALA A 154 0.18 -17.21 0.57
CA ALA A 154 0.07 -17.83 -0.74
C ALA A 154 -0.90 -17.09 -1.67
N GLU A 155 -2.00 -16.57 -1.12
CA GLU A 155 -2.98 -15.77 -1.87
C GLU A 155 -2.36 -14.46 -2.37
N ILE A 156 -1.62 -13.75 -1.52
CA ILE A 156 -0.87 -12.56 -1.91
C ILE A 156 0.14 -12.91 -3.00
N GLU A 157 0.98 -13.93 -2.79
CA GLU A 157 2.05 -14.32 -3.72
C GLU A 157 1.49 -14.76 -5.09
N GLN A 158 0.38 -15.50 -5.09
CA GLN A 158 -0.29 -15.92 -6.30
C GLN A 158 -0.88 -14.73 -7.07
N PHE A 159 -1.44 -13.74 -6.36
CA PHE A 159 -1.94 -12.54 -7.00
C PHE A 159 -0.79 -11.69 -7.52
N ASP A 160 0.22 -11.41 -6.71
CA ASP A 160 1.43 -10.65 -6.99
C ASP A 160 2.61 -11.20 -6.18
N GLY A 161 3.63 -11.74 -6.83
CA GLY A 161 4.81 -12.29 -6.14
C GLY A 161 5.82 -11.22 -5.69
N THR A 162 5.68 -9.97 -6.15
CA THR A 162 6.60 -8.86 -5.84
C THR A 162 6.82 -8.60 -4.35
N PRO A 163 5.79 -8.62 -3.47
CA PRO A 163 5.88 -8.38 -2.04
C PRO A 163 6.99 -9.16 -1.33
N PHE A 164 7.22 -10.41 -1.76
CA PHE A 164 8.09 -11.35 -1.06
C PHE A 164 9.46 -11.53 -1.73
N GLN A 165 9.77 -10.79 -2.81
CA GLN A 165 11.01 -10.98 -3.58
C GLN A 165 12.27 -10.44 -2.89
N ASP A 166 12.17 -9.31 -2.19
CA ASP A 166 13.31 -8.74 -1.45
C ASP A 166 13.24 -9.17 0.02
N PRO A 167 14.28 -9.80 0.58
CA PRO A 167 14.28 -10.26 1.98
C PRO A 167 14.00 -9.18 3.02
N ILE A 168 14.29 -7.91 2.71
CA ILE A 168 14.04 -6.78 3.62
C ILE A 168 12.72 -6.04 3.33
N SER A 169 11.85 -6.62 2.52
CA SER A 169 10.49 -6.11 2.29
C SER A 169 9.67 -6.14 3.58
N GLU A 170 8.91 -5.08 3.85
CA GLU A 170 7.97 -5.01 4.98
C GLU A 170 7.01 -6.20 4.99
N TRP A 171 6.64 -6.73 3.82
CA TRP A 171 5.78 -7.91 3.72
C TRP A 171 6.43 -9.17 4.27
N ASN A 172 7.74 -9.36 4.04
CA ASN A 172 8.46 -10.48 4.63
C ASN A 172 8.54 -10.32 6.16
N ILE A 173 8.80 -9.10 6.65
CA ILE A 173 8.85 -8.81 8.09
C ILE A 173 7.50 -9.08 8.76
N ILE A 174 6.41 -8.56 8.19
CA ILE A 174 5.04 -8.78 8.69
C ILE A 174 4.73 -10.28 8.78
N PHE A 175 5.03 -11.05 7.72
CA PHE A 175 4.73 -12.49 7.74
C PHE A 175 5.68 -13.28 8.65
N GLU A 176 6.94 -12.87 8.81
CA GLU A 176 7.84 -13.42 9.83
C GLU A 176 7.24 -13.23 11.22
N GLU A 177 6.79 -12.02 11.57
CA GLU A 177 6.15 -11.73 12.86
C GLU A 177 4.86 -12.55 13.08
N ILE A 178 4.05 -12.70 12.03
CA ILE A 178 2.85 -13.54 12.06
C ILE A 178 3.22 -15.00 12.36
N PHE A 179 4.21 -15.57 11.66
CA PHE A 179 4.62 -16.96 11.87
C PHE A 179 5.34 -17.19 13.21
N GLU A 180 6.00 -16.17 13.75
CA GLU A 180 6.63 -16.20 15.07
C GLU A 180 5.63 -15.94 16.21
N GLY A 181 4.40 -15.49 15.90
CA GLY A 181 3.36 -15.16 16.88
C GLY A 181 3.65 -13.86 17.65
N SER A 182 4.40 -12.95 17.05
CA SER A 182 4.76 -11.63 17.61
C SER A 182 3.95 -10.47 17.03
N TRP A 183 3.00 -10.77 16.13
CA TRP A 183 2.14 -9.81 15.42
C TRP A 183 0.83 -9.46 16.14
#